data_AF-A0A345P9H5-F1
#
_entry.id   AF-A0A345P9H5-F1
#
_cell.length_a   1.000
_cell.length_b   1.000
_cell.length_c   1.000
_cell.angle_alpha   90.00
_cell.angle_beta   90.00
_cell.angle_gamma   90.00
#
_symmetry.space_group_name_H-M   'P 1'
#
loop_
_entity.id
_entity.type
_entity.pdbx_description
1 polymer ?
#
loop_
_entity_poly.entity_id
_entity_poly.type
_entity_poly.pdbx_seq_one_letter_code
_entity_poly.pdbx_strand_id
1 'polypeptide(L)'
;MLEKFTEWVNEIAVQIKQQNFDVEVTSVVNYFTKMSIDSDHFVSEIVYWSQADQYVAEIIDVSAGQTIFNRSGDFKKDESFSIFFSDFFSEMNITIE
;
A
#
# COMPACT_ATOMS: atom_id res chain seq x y z
N MET A 1 -15.35 4.97 -0.42
CA MET A 1 -14.01 4.79 0.16
C MET A 1 -13.02 4.29 -0.86
N LEU A 2 -13.34 3.26 -1.65
CA LEU A 2 -12.48 2.77 -2.73
C LEU A 2 -11.96 3.91 -3.63
N GLU A 3 -12.83 4.76 -4.18
CA GLU A 3 -12.42 5.90 -5.02
C GLU A 3 -11.39 6.82 -4.34
N LYS A 4 -11.63 7.19 -3.08
CA LYS A 4 -10.68 7.99 -2.29
C LYS A 4 -9.35 7.28 -2.06
N PHE A 5 -9.38 5.97 -1.84
CA PHE A 5 -8.18 5.16 -1.72
C PHE A 5 -7.44 5.11 -3.06
N THR A 6 -8.15 4.93 -4.17
CA THR A 6 -7.61 4.95 -5.52
C THR A 6 -6.93 6.28 -5.84
N GLU A 7 -7.59 7.40 -5.54
CA GLU A 7 -7.02 8.75 -5.70
C GLU A 7 -5.73 8.89 -4.87
N TRP A 8 -5.80 8.55 -3.58
CA TRP A 8 -4.67 8.63 -2.67
C TRP A 8 -3.48 7.78 -3.13
N VAL A 9 -3.65 6.50 -3.51
CA VAL A 9 -2.53 5.66 -3.98
C VAL A 9 -1.92 6.19 -5.28
N ASN A 10 -2.70 6.79 -6.17
CA ASN A 10 -2.18 7.38 -7.40
C ASN A 10 -1.33 8.63 -7.09
N GLU A 11 -1.71 9.42 -6.09
CA GLU A 11 -0.93 10.57 -5.63
C GLU A 11 0.40 10.14 -5.00
N ILE A 12 0.36 9.21 -4.04
CA ILE A 12 1.59 8.77 -3.33
C ILE A 12 2.50 7.93 -4.22
N ALA A 13 1.97 7.20 -5.22
CA ALA A 13 2.79 6.43 -6.15
C ALA A 13 3.82 7.31 -6.88
N VAL A 14 3.48 8.57 -7.17
CA VAL A 14 4.43 9.53 -7.78
C VAL A 14 5.56 9.87 -6.81
N GLN A 15 5.26 10.06 -5.52
CA GLN A 15 6.26 10.37 -4.49
C GLN A 15 7.18 9.18 -4.22
N ILE A 16 6.64 7.96 -4.20
CA ILE A 16 7.39 6.73 -3.93
C ILE A 16 8.35 6.41 -5.07
N LYS A 17 7.93 6.62 -6.33
CA LYS A 17 8.81 6.46 -7.51
C LYS A 17 10.05 7.36 -7.46
N GLN A 18 9.97 8.52 -6.82
CA GLN A 18 11.12 9.43 -6.65
C GLN A 18 12.15 8.91 -5.64
N GLN A 19 11.80 7.87 -4.87
CA GLN A 19 12.63 7.25 -3.84
C GLN A 19 13.25 5.92 -4.31
N ASN A 20 13.35 5.69 -5.62
CA ASN A 20 13.91 4.48 -6.26
C ASN A 20 13.12 3.18 -6.01
N PHE A 21 11.81 3.27 -5.79
CA PHE A 21 10.91 2.12 -5.82
C PHE A 21 10.20 2.04 -7.18
N ASP A 22 9.97 0.82 -7.65
CA ASP A 22 9.00 0.57 -8.71
C ASP A 22 7.60 0.50 -8.12
N VAL A 23 6.63 1.16 -8.75
CA VAL A 23 5.26 1.23 -8.23
C VAL A 23 4.25 1.01 -9.34
N GLU A 24 3.42 0.00 -9.15
CA GLU A 24 2.29 -0.32 -10.02
C GLU A 24 0.98 -0.15 -9.25
N VAL A 25 0.01 0.54 -9.87
CA VAL A 25 -1.34 0.67 -9.33
C VAL A 25 -2.31 -0.05 -10.28
N THR A 26 -2.94 -1.12 -9.79
CA THR A 26 -4.00 -1.84 -10.50
C THR A 26 -5.34 -1.53 -9.86
N SER A 27 -6.34 -1.14 -10.66
CA SER A 27 -7.69 -0.87 -10.15
C SER A 27 -8.75 -1.57 -10.99
N VAL A 28 -9.71 -2.19 -10.31
CA VAL A 28 -10.92 -2.77 -10.90
C VAL A 28 -12.11 -1.98 -10.38
N VAL A 29 -12.81 -1.32 -11.31
CA VAL A 29 -13.93 -0.42 -11.02
C VAL A 29 -14.93 -1.10 -10.08
N ASN A 30 -15.27 -0.41 -8.99
CA ASN A 30 -16.20 -0.87 -7.94
C ASN A 30 -15.80 -2.16 -7.21
N TYR A 31 -14.58 -2.68 -7.36
CA TYR A 31 -14.15 -3.93 -6.75
C TYR A 31 -12.93 -3.78 -5.84
N PHE A 32 -11.75 -3.47 -6.38
CA PHE A 32 -10.54 -3.25 -5.58
C PHE A 32 -9.57 -2.27 -6.24
N THR A 33 -8.67 -1.73 -5.42
CA THR A 33 -7.42 -1.10 -5.86
C THR A 33 -6.26 -1.77 -5.14
N LYS A 34 -5.22 -2.09 -5.90
CA LYS A 34 -3.95 -2.63 -5.44
C LYS A 34 -2.84 -1.67 -5.82
N MET A 35 -1.91 -1.43 -4.90
CA MET A 35 -0.64 -0.76 -5.14
C MET A 35 0.47 -1.75 -4.79
N SER A 36 1.30 -2.10 -5.77
CA SER A 36 2.55 -2.86 -5.56
C SER A 36 3.70 -1.87 -5.45
N ILE A 37 4.60 -2.05 -4.48
CA ILE A 37 5.78 -1.21 -4.26
C ILE A 37 6.99 -2.12 -4.10
N ASP A 38 7.87 -2.13 -5.10
CA ASP A 38 8.97 -3.09 -5.16
C ASP A 38 10.33 -2.37 -5.27
N SER A 39 11.37 -3.03 -4.75
CA SER A 39 12.76 -2.63 -4.89
C SER A 39 13.65 -3.89 -4.91
N ASP A 40 14.96 -3.70 -5.00
CA ASP A 40 15.93 -4.81 -4.89
C ASP A 40 15.86 -5.54 -3.53
N HIS A 41 15.31 -4.89 -2.50
CA HIS A 41 15.24 -5.41 -1.13
C HIS A 41 13.85 -5.92 -0.73
N PHE A 42 12.80 -5.37 -1.33
CA PHE A 42 11.42 -5.59 -0.90
C PHE A 42 10.51 -5.90 -2.07
N VAL A 43 9.60 -6.84 -1.85
CA VAL A 43 8.36 -6.97 -2.64
C VAL A 43 7.21 -6.66 -1.70
N SER A 44 6.33 -5.73 -2.08
CA SER A 44 5.26 -5.31 -1.18
C SER A 44 3.98 -4.91 -1.90
N GLU A 45 2.87 -4.98 -1.17
CA GLU A 45 1.57 -4.57 -1.68
C GLU A 45 0.65 -3.99 -0.62
N ILE A 46 -0.23 -3.09 -1.06
CA ILE A 46 -1.43 -2.67 -0.35
C ILE A 46 -2.63 -2.94 -1.26
N VAL A 47 -3.62 -3.69 -0.77
CA VAL A 47 -4.88 -3.96 -1.48
C VAL A 47 -6.05 -3.48 -0.64
N TYR A 48 -7.02 -2.84 -1.29
CA TYR A 48 -8.25 -2.36 -0.66
C TYR A 48 -9.50 -2.81 -1.45
N TRP A 49 -10.49 -3.40 -0.78
CA TRP A 49 -11.73 -3.92 -1.37
C TRP A 49 -12.96 -3.10 -0.98
N SER A 50 -13.81 -2.79 -1.97
CA SER A 50 -15.01 -1.95 -1.79
C SER A 50 -16.14 -2.61 -0.98
N GLN A 51 -16.31 -3.92 -1.09
CA GLN A 51 -17.51 -4.60 -0.56
C GLN A 51 -17.55 -4.68 0.97
N ALA A 52 -16.40 -4.52 1.64
CA ALA A 52 -16.30 -4.60 3.09
C ALA A 52 -15.37 -3.55 3.70
N ASP A 53 -14.90 -2.58 2.91
CA ASP A 53 -13.86 -1.63 3.31
C ASP A 53 -12.63 -2.35 3.90
N GLN A 54 -12.30 -3.53 3.36
CA GLN A 54 -11.22 -4.40 3.84
C GLN A 54 -9.90 -4.04 3.16
N TYR A 55 -8.80 -4.34 3.86
CA TYR A 55 -7.47 -4.16 3.33
C TYR A 55 -6.54 -5.34 3.65
N VAL A 56 -5.48 -5.44 2.85
CA VAL A 56 -4.27 -6.23 3.11
C VAL A 56 -3.08 -5.35 2.82
N ALA A 57 -2.06 -5.41 3.66
CA ALA A 57 -0.78 -4.76 3.46
C ALA A 57 0.34 -5.75 3.85
N GLU A 58 1.24 -6.04 2.91
CA GLU A 58 2.29 -7.05 3.08
C GLU A 58 3.64 -6.56 2.56
N ILE A 59 4.71 -6.88 3.28
CA ILE A 59 6.10 -6.64 2.87
C ILE A 59 6.90 -7.93 3.04
N ILE A 60 7.57 -8.33 1.96
CA ILE A 60 8.48 -9.48 1.92
C ILE A 60 9.90 -8.95 1.71
N ASP A 61 10.80 -9.32 2.61
CA ASP A 61 12.25 -9.12 2.43
C ASP A 61 12.78 -10.18 1.46
N VAL A 62 13.26 -9.73 0.30
CA VAL A 62 13.74 -10.60 -0.79
C VAL A 62 15.01 -11.33 -0.38
N SER A 63 15.88 -10.70 0.41
CA SER A 63 17.17 -11.27 0.82
C SER A 63 17.01 -12.39 1.84
N ALA A 64 16.05 -12.23 2.75
CA ALA A 64 15.73 -13.22 3.78
C ALA A 64 14.66 -14.23 3.33
N GLY A 65 13.90 -13.92 2.28
CA GLY A 65 12.79 -14.74 1.80
C GLY A 65 11.65 -14.86 2.82
N GLN A 66 11.41 -13.81 3.60
CA GLN A 66 10.43 -13.83 4.70
C GLN A 66 9.54 -12.59 4.68
N THR A 67 8.29 -12.77 5.13
CA THR A 67 7.36 -11.67 5.38
C THR A 67 7.80 -10.92 6.64
N ILE A 68 8.10 -9.63 6.52
CA ILE A 68 8.49 -8.76 7.63
C ILE A 68 7.35 -7.87 8.13
N PHE A 69 6.31 -7.70 7.31
CA PHE A 69 5.09 -7.00 7.68
C PHE A 69 3.89 -7.68 7.03
N ASN A 70 2.84 -7.93 7.81
CA ASN A 70 1.56 -8.40 7.30
C ASN A 70 0.44 -7.88 8.21
N ARG A 71 -0.45 -7.07 7.63
CA ARG A 71 -1.66 -6.60 8.29
C ARG A 71 -2.84 -6.70 7.36
N SER A 72 -3.97 -7.14 7.89
CA SER A 72 -5.22 -7.21 7.15
C SER A 72 -6.39 -7.00 8.09
N GLY A 73 -7.50 -6.47 7.58
CA GLY A 73 -8.72 -6.31 8.36
C GLY A 73 -9.63 -5.26 7.75
N ASP A 74 -10.47 -4.66 8.60
CA ASP A 74 -11.38 -3.59 8.19
C ASP A 74 -10.68 -2.24 8.35
N PHE A 75 -10.84 -1.37 7.35
CA PHE A 75 -10.35 0.00 7.41
C PHE A 75 -11.27 0.88 8.28
N LYS A 76 -10.67 1.62 9.21
CA LYS A 76 -11.38 2.55 10.08
C LYS A 76 -11.68 3.85 9.35
N LYS A 77 -12.96 4.11 9.07
CA LYS A 77 -13.42 5.22 8.21
C LYS A 77 -13.10 6.63 8.72
N ASP A 78 -12.76 6.75 10.00
CA ASP A 78 -12.42 7.99 10.69
C ASP A 78 -10.91 8.31 10.65
N GLU A 79 -10.08 7.42 10.11
CA GLU A 79 -8.63 7.58 10.01
C GLU A 79 -8.21 7.93 8.57
N SER A 80 -7.14 8.73 8.41
CA SER A 80 -6.58 8.99 7.08
C SER A 80 -5.77 7.79 6.59
N PHE A 81 -5.75 7.55 5.28
CA PHE A 81 -4.94 6.47 4.70
C PHE A 81 -3.45 6.63 5.02
N SER A 82 -2.93 7.86 5.00
CA SER A 82 -1.54 8.17 5.34
C SER A 82 -1.17 7.75 6.77
N ILE A 83 -2.04 8.00 7.75
CA ILE A 83 -1.80 7.60 9.13
C ILE A 83 -1.97 6.08 9.26
N PHE A 84 -3.03 5.52 8.70
CA PHE A 84 -3.37 4.10 8.79
C PHE A 84 -2.27 3.19 8.23
N PHE A 85 -1.65 3.59 7.11
CA PHE A 85 -0.58 2.84 6.45
C PHE A 85 0.84 3.34 6.81
N SER A 86 0.99 4.24 7.79
CA SER A 86 2.29 4.82 8.15
C SER A 86 3.33 3.78 8.55
N ASP A 87 2.94 2.79 9.37
CA ASP A 87 3.83 1.69 9.76
C ASP A 87 4.35 0.89 8.55
N PHE A 88 3.49 0.64 7.55
CA PHE A 88 3.89 -0.05 6.32
C PHE A 88 5.00 0.72 5.57
N PHE A 89 4.83 2.03 5.39
CA PHE A 89 5.86 2.84 4.73
C PHE A 89 7.13 2.96 5.57
N SER A 90 6.99 3.05 6.90
CA SER A 90 8.13 3.10 7.82
C SER A 90 8.99 1.84 7.75
N GLU A 91 8.39 0.64 7.65
CA GLU A 91 9.15 -0.62 7.51
C GLU A 91 10.00 -0.64 6.23
N MET A 92 9.56 0.03 5.17
CA MET A 92 10.30 0.14 3.90
C MET A 92 11.20 1.37 3.81
N ASN A 93 11.27 2.18 4.88
CA ASN A 93 11.95 3.48 4.91
C ASN A 93 11.46 4.47 3.83
N ILE A 94 10.16 4.42 3.50
CA ILE A 94 9.52 5.36 2.58
C ILE A 94 8.97 6.56 3.36
N THR A 95 9.23 7.76 2.87
CA THR A 95 8.57 8.99 3.36
C THR A 95 7.45 9.39 2.42
N ILE A 96 6.26 9.66 2.96
CA ILE A 96 5.10 10.21 2.23
C ILE A 96 4.70 11.54 2.87
N GLU A 97 4.41 12.55 2.04
CA GLU A 97 3.89 13.87 2.45
C GLU A 97 2.36 13.96 2.32
#